data_AF-A0ABD4BBV8-F1
#
_entry.id   AF-A0ABD4BBV8-F1
#
_cell.length_a   1.000
_cell.length_b   1.000
_cell.length_c   1.000
_cell.angle_alpha   90.00
_cell.angle_beta   90.00
_cell.angle_gamma   90.00
#
_symmetry.space_group_name_H-M   'P 1'
#
loop_
_entity.id
_entity.type
_entity.pdbx_description
1 polymer ?
#
loop_
_entity_poly.entity_id
_entity_poly.type
_entity_poly.pdbx_seq_one_letter_code
_entity_poly.pdbx_strand_id
1 'polypeptide(L)'
;FIAQVGHESGQLRYVREIWGPTTQQLGYEGRKDLGNTVPGDGSKYRGRGLIQITGRANYAECAEALGLDLINHPELLELAQHAAMSAAWFWHRAALNTLADKGEFVTITKRINGGTNGLADRQALYTRALEVLA
;
A
#
# COMPACT_ATOMS: atom_id res chain seq x y z
N PHE A 1 -0.71 5.01 11.59
CA PHE A 1 0.29 4.41 10.68
C PHE A 1 0.50 2.91 10.94
N ILE A 2 1.11 2.52 12.07
CA ILE A 2 1.53 1.13 12.36
C ILE A 2 0.39 0.12 12.20
N ALA A 3 -0.79 0.38 12.77
CA ALA A 3 -1.93 -0.54 12.66
C ALA A 3 -2.41 -0.77 11.22
N GLN A 4 -2.39 0.27 10.39
CA GLN A 4 -2.78 0.17 8.98
C GLN A 4 -1.76 -0.67 8.20
N VAL A 5 -0.47 -0.37 8.36
CA VAL A 5 0.62 -1.19 7.81
C VAL A 5 0.55 -2.64 8.29
N GLY A 6 0.29 -2.85 9.58
CA GLY A 6 0.14 -4.17 10.18
C GLY A 6 -0.98 -4.97 9.53
N HIS A 7 -2.11 -4.35 9.19
CA HIS A 7 -3.17 -5.04 8.47
C HIS A 7 -2.77 -5.37 7.03
N GLU A 8 -2.33 -4.37 6.27
CA GLU A 8 -2.04 -4.51 4.82
C GLU A 8 -0.93 -5.50 4.50
N SER A 9 0.03 -5.67 5.41
CA SER A 9 1.20 -6.55 5.22
C SER A 9 1.07 -7.89 5.95
N GLY A 10 -0.08 -8.18 6.57
CA GLY A 10 -0.24 -9.37 7.41
C GLY A 10 0.76 -9.39 8.57
N GLN A 11 0.88 -8.27 9.27
CA GLN A 11 1.80 -7.99 10.38
C GLN A 11 3.27 -8.10 9.94
N LEU A 12 3.62 -7.38 8.87
CA LEU A 12 4.96 -7.30 8.27
C LEU A 12 5.48 -8.62 7.67
N ARG A 13 4.61 -9.63 7.51
CA ARG A 13 4.98 -10.92 6.92
C ARG A 13 5.09 -10.86 5.40
N TYR A 14 4.32 -9.99 4.76
CA TYR A 14 4.22 -9.89 3.31
C TYR A 14 4.58 -8.50 2.82
N VAL A 15 5.55 -8.45 1.90
CA VAL A 15 6.01 -7.23 1.21
C VAL A 15 5.59 -7.22 -0.26
N ARG A 16 4.83 -8.22 -0.68
CA ARG A 16 4.17 -8.32 -1.99
C ARG A 16 2.86 -9.07 -1.83
N GLU A 17 1.90 -8.77 -2.69
CA GLU A 17 0.70 -9.59 -2.76
C GLU A 17 1.04 -11.03 -3.16
N ILE A 18 0.28 -11.99 -2.63
CA ILE A 18 0.36 -13.38 -3.07
C ILE A 18 -0.33 -13.45 -4.42
N TRP A 19 0.46 -13.53 -5.48
CA TRP A 19 -0.08 -13.61 -6.82
C TRP A 19 -0.53 -15.04 -7.16
N GLY A 20 -1.80 -15.17 -7.53
CA GLY A 20 -2.39 -16.40 -8.03
C GLY A 20 -3.69 -15.98 -8.71
N PRO A 21 -3.74 -15.94 -10.05
CA PRO A 21 -4.59 -15.01 -10.81
C PRO A 21 -6.05 -15.06 -10.35
N THR A 22 -6.40 -14.12 -9.47
CA THR A 22 -7.78 -13.90 -9.04
C THR A 22 -8.47 -12.98 -10.04
N THR A 23 -9.81 -12.94 -10.02
CA THR A 23 -10.59 -11.98 -10.83
C THR A 23 -10.10 -10.54 -10.63
N GLN A 24 -9.70 -10.17 -9.40
CA GLN A 24 -9.19 -8.84 -9.10
C GLN A 24 -7.81 -8.60 -9.71
N GLN A 25 -6.89 -9.56 -9.58
CA GLN A 25 -5.52 -9.47 -10.11
C GLN A 25 -5.50 -9.42 -11.63
N LEU A 26 -6.35 -10.22 -12.28
CA LEU A 26 -6.55 -10.17 -13.73
C LEU A 26 -7.09 -8.80 -14.17
N GLY A 27 -7.92 -8.17 -13.35
CA GLY A 27 -8.42 -6.82 -13.55
C GLY A 27 -7.38 -5.71 -13.40
N TYR A 28 -6.09 -6.00 -13.16
CA TYR A 28 -5.05 -4.97 -13.19
C TYR A 28 -4.56 -4.69 -14.61
N GLU A 29 -4.63 -5.69 -15.49
CA GLU A 29 -4.18 -5.55 -16.88
C GLU A 29 -5.07 -4.55 -17.63
N GLY A 30 -4.46 -3.59 -18.34
CA GLY A 30 -5.19 -2.58 -19.09
C GLY A 30 -5.94 -1.53 -18.25
N ARG A 31 -5.84 -1.55 -16.91
CA ARG A 31 -6.53 -0.56 -16.07
C ARG A 31 -5.91 0.83 -16.16
N LYS A 32 -6.64 1.73 -16.80
CA LYS A 32 -6.22 3.12 -17.07
C LYS A 32 -6.03 3.94 -15.81
N ASP A 33 -6.88 3.74 -14.79
CA ASP A 33 -6.76 4.38 -13.47
C ASP A 33 -5.47 3.99 -12.73
N LEU A 34 -4.92 2.80 -13.02
CA LEU A 34 -3.64 2.35 -12.52
C LEU A 34 -2.45 2.75 -13.41
N GLY A 35 -2.71 3.37 -14.56
CA GLY A 35 -1.71 3.65 -15.59
C GLY A 35 -1.18 2.40 -16.31
N ASN A 36 -1.82 1.23 -16.13
CA ASN A 36 -1.42 -0.03 -16.73
C ASN A 36 -1.83 -0.07 -18.21
N THR A 37 -1.07 0.60 -19.07
CA THR A 37 -1.40 0.77 -20.50
C THR A 37 -0.52 -0.07 -21.43
N VAL A 38 0.50 -0.73 -20.90
CA VAL A 38 1.40 -1.61 -21.65
C VAL A 38 1.08 -3.07 -21.31
N PRO A 39 1.05 -3.98 -22.31
CA PRO A 39 0.86 -5.41 -22.05
C PRO A 39 1.82 -5.95 -21.00
N GLY A 40 1.28 -6.64 -19.99
CA GLY A 40 2.01 -7.21 -18.87
C GLY A 40 2.09 -6.31 -17.63
N ASP A 41 1.60 -5.08 -17.70
CA ASP A 41 1.62 -4.13 -16.59
C ASP A 41 0.87 -4.62 -15.36
N GLY A 42 -0.24 -5.34 -15.54
CA GLY A 42 -1.04 -5.79 -14.41
C GLY A 42 -0.24 -6.67 -13.46
N SER A 43 0.51 -7.61 -14.01
CA SER A 43 1.40 -8.49 -13.25
C SER A 43 2.69 -7.78 -12.87
N LYS A 44 3.30 -6.98 -13.75
CA LYS A 44 4.55 -6.29 -13.46
C LYS A 44 4.42 -5.33 -12.26
N TYR A 45 3.36 -4.53 -12.23
CA TYR A 45 3.06 -3.54 -11.19
C TYR A 45 1.99 -4.03 -10.21
N ARG A 46 2.05 -5.32 -9.87
CA ARG A 46 1.31 -5.95 -8.77
C ARG A 46 1.58 -5.24 -7.43
N GLY A 47 0.74 -5.49 -6.43
CA GLY A 47 0.90 -4.93 -5.09
C GLY A 47 2.24 -5.27 -4.43
N ARG A 48 3.02 -4.25 -4.05
CA ARG A 48 4.28 -4.39 -3.28
C ARG A 48 4.42 -3.35 -2.17
N GLY A 49 5.35 -3.61 -1.26
CA GLY A 49 5.58 -2.82 -0.07
C GLY A 49 4.51 -3.07 1.00
N LEU A 50 4.66 -2.39 2.14
CA LEU A 50 3.83 -2.64 3.32
C LEU A 50 2.40 -2.10 3.20
N ILE A 51 2.11 -1.29 2.19
CA ILE A 51 0.78 -0.71 1.94
C ILE A 51 0.25 -1.04 0.53
N GLN A 52 0.87 -2.01 -0.16
CA GLN A 52 0.43 -2.51 -1.48
C GLN A 52 0.37 -1.45 -2.59
N ILE A 53 1.51 -0.80 -2.88
CA ILE A 53 1.65 0.05 -4.07
C ILE A 53 1.37 -0.79 -5.32
N THR A 54 0.38 -0.37 -6.11
CA THR A 54 -0.17 -1.14 -7.23
C THR A 54 -0.38 -0.22 -8.44
N GLY A 55 -0.02 -0.68 -9.63
CA GLY A 55 -0.22 0.04 -10.89
C GLY A 55 0.94 0.95 -11.30
N ARG A 56 1.26 0.95 -12.60
CA ARG A 56 2.38 1.69 -13.19
C ARG A 56 2.43 3.17 -12.76
N ALA A 57 1.28 3.85 -12.72
CA ALA A 57 1.23 5.26 -12.33
C ALA A 57 1.73 5.48 -10.89
N ASN A 58 1.26 4.65 -9.95
CA ASN A 58 1.69 4.75 -8.55
C ASN A 58 3.16 4.35 -8.37
N TYR A 59 3.65 3.38 -9.13
CA TYR A 59 5.07 3.03 -9.15
C TYR A 59 5.93 4.20 -9.69
N ALA A 60 5.47 4.94 -10.70
CA ALA A 60 6.16 6.10 -11.24
C ALA A 60 6.27 7.23 -10.21
N GLU A 61 5.16 7.60 -9.56
CA GLU A 61 5.17 8.65 -8.54
C GLU A 61 6.01 8.26 -7.31
N CYS A 62 5.98 6.98 -6.92
CA CYS A 62 6.79 6.47 -5.83
C CYS A 62 8.28 6.45 -6.20
N ALA A 63 8.61 6.08 -7.44
CA ALA A 63 9.97 6.09 -7.97
C ALA A 63 10.60 7.48 -7.88
N GLU A 64 9.87 8.50 -8.33
CA GLU A 64 10.29 9.89 -8.27
C GLU A 64 10.50 10.34 -6.81
N ALA A 65 9.53 10.09 -5.94
CA ALA A 65 9.59 10.55 -4.55
C ALA A 65 10.71 9.89 -3.72
N LEU A 66 11.05 8.63 -4.03
CA LEU A 66 12.07 7.87 -3.30
C LEU A 66 13.45 7.87 -3.98
N GLY A 67 13.55 8.39 -5.21
CA GLY A 67 14.77 8.33 -6.01
C GLY A 67 15.16 6.89 -6.39
N LEU A 68 14.18 6.03 -6.67
CA LEU A 68 14.36 4.62 -7.00
C LEU A 68 13.88 4.32 -8.42
N ASP A 69 14.53 3.40 -9.15
CA ASP A 69 14.03 2.95 -10.45
C ASP A 69 12.96 1.86 -10.32
N LEU A 70 11.77 2.24 -9.85
CA LEU A 70 10.66 1.29 -9.67
C LEU A 70 9.93 0.95 -10.98
N ILE A 71 10.23 1.63 -12.07
CA ILE A 71 9.65 1.34 -13.40
C ILE A 71 10.34 0.13 -14.02
N ASN A 72 11.65 0.05 -13.93
CA ASN A 72 12.40 -1.11 -14.42
C ASN A 72 12.56 -2.18 -13.34
N HIS A 73 12.68 -1.78 -12.08
CA HIS A 73 12.91 -2.66 -10.93
C HIS A 73 11.82 -2.52 -9.85
N PRO A 74 10.55 -2.86 -10.15
CA PRO A 74 9.46 -2.75 -9.19
C PRO A 74 9.65 -3.63 -7.93
N GLU A 75 10.42 -4.71 -8.03
CA GLU A 75 10.82 -5.59 -6.93
C GLU A 75 11.64 -4.88 -5.84
N LEU A 76 12.21 -3.70 -6.11
CA LEU A 76 12.88 -2.90 -5.10
C LEU A 76 11.97 -2.58 -3.90
N LEU A 77 10.64 -2.50 -4.12
CA LEU A 77 9.66 -2.31 -3.04
C LEU A 77 9.48 -3.54 -2.14
N GLU A 78 10.07 -4.68 -2.48
CA GLU A 78 10.10 -5.87 -1.62
C GLU A 78 11.25 -5.81 -0.59
N LEU A 79 12.20 -4.89 -0.74
CA LEU A 79 13.26 -4.66 0.24
C LEU A 79 12.72 -3.91 1.46
N ALA A 80 13.07 -4.37 2.68
CA ALA A 80 12.49 -3.87 3.93
C ALA A 80 12.51 -2.33 4.05
N GLN A 81 13.65 -1.70 3.72
CA GLN A 81 13.79 -0.25 3.75
C GLN A 81 12.83 0.44 2.78
N HIS A 82 12.81 0.00 1.52
CA HIS A 82 11.97 0.61 0.49
C HIS A 82 10.48 0.34 0.72
N ALA A 83 10.13 -0.83 1.27
CA ALA A 83 8.77 -1.18 1.65
C ALA A 83 8.22 -0.26 2.75
N ALA A 84 9.06 0.11 3.72
CA ALA A 84 8.71 1.07 4.76
C ALA A 84 8.65 2.51 4.21
N MET A 85 9.62 2.90 3.38
CA MET A 85 9.66 4.22 2.74
C MET A 85 8.45 4.46 1.83
N SER A 86 8.04 3.47 1.03
CA SER A 86 6.87 3.58 0.16
C SER A 86 5.56 3.66 0.94
N ALA A 87 5.45 2.97 2.08
CA ALA A 87 4.32 3.12 2.98
C ALA A 87 4.25 4.53 3.60
N ALA A 88 5.38 5.08 4.04
CA ALA A 88 5.46 6.44 4.56
C ALA A 88 5.14 7.49 3.48
N TRP A 89 5.67 7.30 2.26
CA TRP A 89 5.38 8.13 1.11
C TRP A 89 3.88 8.15 0.78
N PHE A 90 3.25 6.97 0.67
CA PHE A 90 1.81 6.89 0.40
C PHE A 90 1.01 7.63 1.49
N TRP A 91 1.36 7.39 2.75
CA TRP A 91 0.71 8.02 3.89
C TRP A 91 0.77 9.55 3.82
N HIS A 92 1.93 10.08 3.46
CA HIS A 92 2.15 11.51 3.25
C HIS A 92 1.34 12.02 2.04
N ARG A 93 1.46 11.39 0.87
CA ARG A 93 0.76 11.76 -0.37
C ARG A 93 -0.76 11.79 -0.19
N ALA A 94 -1.31 10.85 0.56
CA ALA A 94 -2.74 10.76 0.86
C ALA A 94 -3.20 11.68 2.02
N ALA A 95 -2.31 12.54 2.52
CA ALA A 95 -2.55 13.50 3.60
C ALA A 95 -3.19 12.85 4.85
N LEU A 96 -2.67 11.69 5.26
CA LEU A 96 -3.26 10.89 6.34
C LEU A 96 -2.86 11.35 7.75
N ASN A 97 -1.79 12.15 7.89
CA ASN A 97 -1.40 12.74 9.18
C ASN A 97 -2.53 13.58 9.79
N THR A 98 -3.07 14.54 9.03
CA THR A 98 -4.17 15.41 9.52
C THR A 98 -5.42 14.63 9.92
N LEU A 99 -5.68 13.49 9.30
CA LEU A 99 -6.76 12.60 9.74
C LEU A 99 -6.39 11.85 11.02
N ALA A 100 -5.16 11.39 11.13
CA ALA A 100 -4.70 10.66 12.31
C ALA A 100 -4.71 11.55 13.56
N ASP A 101 -4.29 12.81 13.42
CA ASP A 101 -4.32 13.82 14.49
C ASP A 101 -5.75 14.08 15.00
N LYS A 102 -6.75 13.90 14.13
CA LYS A 102 -8.18 14.04 14.47
C LYS A 102 -8.83 12.73 14.94
N GLY A 103 -8.09 11.62 14.98
CA GLY A 103 -8.63 10.30 15.31
C GLY A 103 -9.56 9.71 14.23
N GLU A 104 -9.48 10.19 12.99
CA GLU A 104 -10.36 9.83 11.86
C GLU A 104 -10.01 8.44 11.27
N PHE A 105 -9.99 7.40 12.11
CA PHE A 105 -9.47 6.07 11.79
C PHE A 105 -10.25 5.37 10.67
N VAL A 106 -11.57 5.48 10.67
CA VAL A 106 -12.44 4.90 9.63
C VAL A 106 -12.18 5.61 8.28
N THR A 107 -12.02 6.92 8.30
CA THR A 107 -11.72 7.73 7.11
C THR A 107 -10.36 7.35 6.52
N ILE A 108 -9.35 7.14 7.37
CA ILE A 108 -8.03 6.63 6.96
C ILE A 108 -8.16 5.25 6.30
N THR A 109 -8.92 4.34 6.91
CA THR A 109 -9.14 2.98 6.38
C THR A 109 -9.76 3.04 4.98
N LYS A 110 -10.77 3.89 4.79
CA LYS A 110 -11.41 4.11 3.48
C LYS A 110 -10.46 4.67 2.44
N ARG A 111 -9.56 5.59 2.80
CA ARG A 111 -8.57 6.14 1.87
C ARG A 111 -7.52 5.12 1.44
N ILE A 112 -7.14 4.20 2.33
CA ILE A 112 -6.14 3.16 2.02
C ILE A 112 -6.77 2.04 1.19
N ASN A 113 -7.93 1.53 1.61
CA ASN A 113 -8.49 0.29 1.05
C ASN A 113 -9.64 0.53 0.04
N GLY A 114 -10.13 1.76 -0.09
CA GLY A 114 -11.33 2.08 -0.88
C GLY A 114 -12.64 1.70 -0.18
N GLY A 115 -12.58 1.27 1.08
CA GLY A 115 -13.73 0.79 1.85
C GLY A 115 -13.38 0.51 3.30
N THR A 116 -14.16 -0.34 3.97
CA THR A 116 -13.94 -0.71 5.39
C THR A 116 -13.54 -2.17 5.56
N ASN A 117 -12.95 -2.78 4.52
CA ASN A 117 -12.52 -4.17 4.62
C ASN A 117 -11.44 -4.31 5.70
N GLY A 118 -11.62 -5.30 6.57
CA GLY A 118 -10.69 -5.56 7.67
C GLY A 118 -10.72 -4.53 8.80
N LEU A 119 -11.71 -3.65 8.88
CA LEU A 119 -11.76 -2.58 9.89
C LEU A 119 -11.62 -3.09 11.34
N ALA A 120 -12.25 -4.24 11.67
CA ALA A 120 -12.14 -4.84 12.99
C ALA A 120 -10.70 -5.25 13.34
N ASP A 121 -9.98 -5.86 12.40
CA ASP A 121 -8.57 -6.24 12.59
C ASP A 121 -7.67 -5.01 12.71
N ARG A 122 -7.87 -4.01 11.84
CA ARG A 122 -7.17 -2.71 11.91
C ARG A 122 -7.38 -2.05 13.28
N GLN A 123 -8.59 -2.08 13.81
CA GLN A 123 -8.92 -1.52 15.12
C GLN A 123 -8.24 -2.29 16.26
N ALA A 124 -8.21 -3.62 16.19
CA ALA A 124 -7.52 -4.44 17.18
C ALA A 124 -6.01 -4.16 17.20
N LEU A 125 -5.38 -4.05 16.02
CA LEU A 125 -3.98 -3.65 15.90
C LEU A 125 -3.72 -2.23 16.40
N TYR A 126 -4.67 -1.32 16.19
CA TYR A 126 -4.56 0.06 16.68
C TYR A 126 -4.62 0.14 18.20
N THR A 127 -5.57 -0.55 18.82
CA THR A 127 -5.65 -0.64 20.29
C THR A 127 -4.36 -1.20 20.88
N ARG A 128 -3.84 -2.30 20.33
CA ARG A 128 -2.57 -2.88 20.78
C ARG A 128 -1.38 -1.94 20.60
N ALA A 129 -1.35 -1.15 19.52
CA ALA A 129 -0.29 -0.17 19.31
C ALA A 129 -0.34 0.97 20.35
N LEU A 130 -1.54 1.41 20.74
CA LEU A 130 -1.71 2.43 21.77
C LEU A 130 -1.23 1.96 23.15
N GLU A 131 -1.50 0.69 23.52
CA GLU A 131 -1.01 0.11 24.78
C GLU A 131 0.51 0.18 24.97
N VAL A 132 1.27 0.31 23.88
CA VAL A 132 2.75 0.33 23.90
C VAL A 132 3.31 1.74 23.71
N LEU A 133 2.61 2.62 22.99
CA LEU A 133 3.16 3.88 22.48
C LEU A 133 2.51 5.14 23.08
N ALA A 134 1.37 5.02 23.77
CA ALA A 134 0.58 6.13 24.30
C ALA A 134 0.37 5.97 25.82
#